data_AF-A0A2G7H6C4-F1
#
_entry.id   AF-A0A2G7H6C4-F1
#
_cell.length_a   1.000
_cell.length_b   1.000
_cell.length_c   1.000
_cell.angle_alpha   90.00
_cell.angle_beta   90.00
_cell.angle_gamma   90.00
#
_symmetry.space_group_name_H-M   'P 1'
#
loop_
_entity.id
_entity.type
_entity.pdbx_description
1 polymer ?
#
loop_
_entity_poly.entity_id
_entity_poly.type
_entity_poly.pdbx_seq_one_letter_code
_entity_poly.pdbx_strand_id
1 'polypeptide(L)' 'MILSGVISKASGMTIMAFAEQYLFKPMGIIDYKWTVDPAGHGMTGGSFYIRPADMVKLGQLVRVMGFGRKTAYF' A
#
# COMPACT_ATOMS: atom_id res chain seq x y z
N MET A 1 -8.24 -11.48 -3.21
CA MET A 1 -8.44 -11.18 -1.77
C MET A 1 -7.73 -12.13 -0.81
N ILE A 2 -6.99 -13.17 -1.27
CA ILE A 2 -6.32 -14.08 -0.33
C ILE A 2 -5.22 -13.36 0.46
N LEU A 3 -4.32 -12.64 -0.21
CA LEU A 3 -3.26 -11.90 0.46
C LEU A 3 -3.79 -10.81 1.40
N SER A 4 -4.83 -10.08 0.98
CA SER A 4 -5.50 -9.10 1.86
C SER A 4 -6.09 -9.76 3.10
N GLY A 5 -6.71 -10.94 2.97
CA GLY A 5 -7.22 -11.70 4.11
C GLY A 5 -6.12 -12.16 5.07
N VAL A 6 -4.96 -12.58 4.55
CA VAL A 6 -3.79 -12.94 5.38
C VAL A 6 -3.27 -11.74 6.16
N ILE A 7 -3.08 -10.60 5.49
CA ILE A 7 -2.62 -9.35 6.15
C ILE A 7 -3.62 -8.92 7.21
N SER A 8 -4.92 -8.93 6.90
CA SER A 8 -5.95 -8.55 7.86
C SER A 8 -5.95 -9.47 9.09
N LYS A 9 -5.82 -10.78 8.91
CA LYS A 9 -5.77 -11.75 10.02
C LYS A 9 -4.52 -11.58 10.87
N ALA A 10 -3.36 -11.35 10.25
CA ALA A 10 -2.08 -11.22 10.95
C ALA A 10 -1.94 -9.88 11.69
N SER A 11 -2.47 -8.80 11.11
CA SER A 11 -2.37 -7.45 11.69
C SER A 11 -3.54 -7.07 12.60
N GLY A 12 -4.70 -7.73 12.46
CA GLY A 12 -5.95 -7.30 13.10
C GLY A 12 -6.56 -6.03 12.49
N MET A 13 -6.04 -5.55 11.35
CA MET A 13 -6.48 -4.34 10.68
C MET A 13 -7.22 -4.66 9.38
N THR A 14 -8.07 -3.75 8.89
CA THR A 14 -8.52 -3.84 7.50
C THR A 14 -7.35 -3.58 6.56
N ILE A 15 -7.36 -4.16 5.36
CA ILE A 15 -6.29 -3.92 4.38
C ILE A 15 -6.14 -2.43 4.02
N MET A 16 -7.26 -1.68 4.03
CA MET A 16 -7.26 -0.25 3.76
C MET A 16 -6.57 0.54 4.87
N ALA A 17 -6.87 0.23 6.15
CA ALA A 17 -6.23 0.86 7.30
C ALA A 17 -4.75 0.49 7.41
N PHE A 18 -4.41 -0.77 7.12
CA PHE A 18 -3.02 -1.24 7.08
C PHE A 18 -2.22 -0.47 6.02
N ALA A 19 -2.74 -0.36 4.80
CA ALA A 19 -2.07 0.37 3.72
C ALA A 19 -1.95 1.87 4.03
N GLU A 20 -2.97 2.48 4.62
CA GLU A 20 -2.89 3.86 5.09
C GLU A 20 -1.77 4.06 6.11
N GLN A 21 -1.74 3.25 7.17
CA GLN A 21 -0.79 3.40 8.27
C GLN A 21 0.66 3.15 7.84
N TYR A 22 0.91 2.08 7.08
CA TYR A 22 2.27 1.60 6.83
C TYR A 22 2.83 1.96 5.45
N LEU A 23 2.00 2.42 4.51
CA LEU A 23 2.45 2.73 3.15
C LEU A 23 2.07 4.15 2.72
N PHE A 24 0.80 4.52 2.74
CA PHE A 24 0.35 5.78 2.15
C PHE A 24 0.67 6.99 3.03
N LYS A 25 0.32 6.95 4.32
CA LYS A 25 0.59 8.06 5.25
C LYS A 25 2.08 8.36 5.42
N PRO A 26 2.99 7.37 5.60
CA PRO A 26 4.43 7.65 5.69
C PRO A 26 5.02 8.29 4.43
N MET A 27 4.41 8.06 3.27
CA MET A 27 4.83 8.68 1.99
C MET A 27 4.05 9.96 1.64
N GLY A 28 3.18 10.43 2.53
CA GLY A 28 2.34 11.59 2.28
C GLY A 28 1.38 11.41 1.10
N ILE A 29 0.92 10.18 0.86
CA ILE A 29 -0.15 9.88 -0.09
C ILE A 29 -1.46 9.94 0.69
N ILE A 30 -2.27 10.98 0.43
CA ILE A 30 -3.51 11.25 1.18
C ILE A 30 -4.76 11.30 0.29
N ASP A 31 -4.58 11.29 -1.03
CA ASP A 31 -5.65 11.43 -2.02
C ASP A 31 -5.65 10.20 -2.95
N TYR A 32 -6.46 9.22 -2.57
CA TYR A 32 -6.64 7.96 -3.26
C TYR A 32 -8.04 7.40 -2.99
N LYS A 33 -8.48 6.48 -3.84
CA LYS A 33 -9.78 5.82 -3.71
C LYS A 33 -9.65 4.31 -3.90
N TRP A 34 -10.13 3.59 -2.89
CA TRP A 34 -10.40 2.16 -2.99
C TRP A 34 -11.74 1.95 -3.68
N THR A 35 -11.80 1.00 -4.61
CA THR A 35 -13.07 0.35 -4.94
C THR A 35 -13.31 -0.73 -3.90
N VAL A 36 -14.52 -0.82 -3.38
CA VAL A 36 -14.90 -1.79 -2.33
C VAL A 36 -15.90 -2.80 -2.86
N ASP A 37 -15.86 -4.02 -2.32
CA ASP A 37 -16.89 -5.02 -2.54
C ASP A 37 -18.19 -4.69 -1.75
N PRO A 38 -19.30 -5.42 -1.97
CA PRO A 38 -20.54 -5.20 -1.21
C PRO A 38 -20.41 -5.38 0.32
N ALA A 39 -19.36 -6.06 0.80
CA ALA A 39 -19.07 -6.22 2.22
C ALA A 39 -18.15 -5.11 2.76
N GLY A 40 -17.76 -4.14 1.92
CA GLY A 40 -16.92 -3.01 2.29
C GLY A 40 -15.42 -3.31 2.29
N HIS A 41 -14.97 -4.47 1.77
CA HIS A 41 -13.54 -4.76 1.66
C HIS A 41 -12.94 -4.09 0.43
N GLY A 42 -11.76 -3.47 0.61
CA GLY A 42 -11.01 -2.88 -0.49
C GLY A 42 -10.57 -3.94 -1.50
N MET A 43 -10.86 -3.71 -2.78
CA MET A 43 -10.40 -4.57 -3.87
C MET A 43 -8.90 -4.34 -4.14
N THR A 44 -8.09 -5.34 -3.80
CA THR A 44 -6.62 -5.31 -3.91
C THR A 44 -6.03 -5.82 -5.21
N GLY A 45 -6.83 -6.47 -6.06
CA GLY A 45 -6.36 -7.01 -7.36
C GLY A 45 -6.35 -5.98 -8.49
N GLY A 46 -6.97 -4.82 -8.29
CA GLY A 46 -7.17 -3.78 -9.31
C GLY A 46 -8.22 -2.77 -8.85
N SER A 47 -8.53 -1.80 -9.71
CA SER A 47 -9.53 -0.74 -9.42
C SER A 47 -9.19 0.12 -8.19
N PHE A 48 -7.90 0.38 -7.97
CA PHE A 48 -7.39 1.36 -7.03
C PHE A 48 -7.00 2.63 -7.78
N TYR A 49 -7.51 3.78 -7.32
CA TYR A 49 -7.27 5.07 -7.96
C TYR A 49 -6.33 5.90 -7.09
N ILE A 50 -5.31 6.45 -7.71
CA ILE A 50 -4.28 7.26 -7.07
C ILE A 50 -3.81 8.31 -8.06
N ARG A 51 -3.46 9.51 -7.57
CA ARG A 51 -2.96 10.57 -8.43
C ARG A 51 -1.63 10.14 -9.09
N PRO A 52 -1.41 10.49 -10.38
CA PRO A 52 -0.15 10.17 -11.05
C PRO A 52 1.10 10.65 -10.29
N ALA A 53 1.03 11.84 -9.67
CA ALA A 53 2.12 12.39 -8.86
C ALA A 53 2.46 11.52 -7.63
N ASP A 54 1.46 10.90 -7.00
CA ASP A 54 1.66 10.01 -5.85
C ASP A 54 2.15 8.62 -6.29
N MET A 55 1.80 8.16 -7.50
CA MET A 55 2.37 6.93 -8.06
C MET A 55 3.89 7.00 -8.25
N VAL A 56 4.46 8.18 -8.55
CA VAL A 56 5.91 8.36 -8.66
C VAL A 56 6.61 7.97 -7.34
N LYS A 57 5.98 8.25 -6.19
CA LYS A 57 6.52 7.88 -4.87
C LYS A 57 6.61 6.35 -4.70
N LEU A 58 5.58 5.62 -5.15
CA LEU A 58 5.61 4.15 -5.16
C LEU A 58 6.71 3.62 -6.10
N GLY A 59 6.87 4.24 -7.28
CA GLY A 59 7.97 3.90 -8.19
C GLY A 59 9.35 4.14 -7.57
N GLN A 60 9.53 5.27 -6.88
CA GLN A 60 10.76 5.58 -6.15
C GLN A 60 11.01 4.62 -5.00
N LEU A 61 9.97 4.23 -4.25
CA LEU A 61 10.04 3.24 -3.18
C LEU A 61 10.61 1.92 -3.71
N VAL A 62 10.04 1.40 -4.80
CA VAL A 62 10.51 0.16 -5.43
C VAL A 62 11.91 0.32 -6.02
N ARG A 63 12.23 1.48 -6.62
CA ARG A 63 13.58 1.74 -7.15
C ARG A 63 14.66 1.77 -6.07
N VAL A 64 14.39 2.44 -4.95
CA VAL A 64 15.38 2.69 -3.89
C VAL A 64 15.48 1.52 -2.91
N MET A 65 14.36 0.87 -2.58
CA MET A 65 14.34 -0.28 -1.65
C MET A 65 14.40 -1.64 -2.36
N GLY A 66 14.03 -1.71 -3.65
CA GLY A 66 14.04 -2.94 -4.45
C GLY A 66 15.34 -3.23 -5.19
N PHE A 67 16.21 -2.24 -5.39
CA PHE A 67 17.57 -2.43 -5.93
C PHE A 67 18.61 -2.06 -4.87
N GLY A 68 18.86 -2.98 -3.94
CA GLY A 68 20.09 -3.04 -3.16
C GLY A 68 20.52 -1.75 -2.47
N ARG A 69 19.88 -1.41 -1.34
CA ARG A 69 20.68 -0.90 -0.23
C ARG A 69 21.55 -2.06 0.23
N LYS A 70 22.75 -2.18 -0.35
CA LYS A 70 23.87 -2.77 0.38
C LYS A 70 23.88 -2.06 1.72
N THR A 71 23.66 -2.84 2.77
CA THR A 71 23.94 -2.49 4.15
C THR A 71 25.28 -1.74 4.20
N ALA A 72 25.22 -0.43 4.37
CA ALA A 72 26.34 0.31 4.95
C ALA A 72 26.27 0.00 6.44
N TYR A 73 26.92 -1.10 6.83
CA TYR A 73 27.36 -1.28 8.20
C TYR A 73 28.41 -0.20 8.46
N PHE A 74 28.10 0.73 9.36
CA PHE A 74 29.11 1.36 10.20
C PHE A 74 29.22 0.53 11.48
#